data_AF-A0A529SZP2-F1
#
_entry.id   AF-A0A529SZP2-F1
#
_cell.length_a   1.000
_cell.length_b   1.000
_cell.length_c   1.000
_cell.angle_alpha   90.00
_cell.angle_beta   90.00
_cell.angle_gamma   90.00
#
_symmetry.space_group_name_H-M   'P 1'
#
loop_
_entity.id
_entity.type
_entity.pdbx_description
1 polymer ?
#
loop_
_entity_poly.entity_id
_entity_poly.type
_entity_poly.pdbx_seq_one_letter_code
_entity_poly.pdbx_strand_id
1 'polypeptide(L)'
;PDPVKDPVRPHFDQYNPVGTGLVPVPGKIAPNIETLGSNGGSKAAGFGPIPAHWRQRVQHAGTYDEAWQKNRLPLYPLDLDDRFFLCSPEDQRPKHFFRGGEPVELLNLTPAGRMAFLLPRLAFRFETDIKGKPRIAHRGTLHTVIIEPDVPRVVLVWRTSLPAHADVQRLDRTRVSLLSVTNAHPRSVPSGIDEGWRDPDEEGG
;
A
#
# COMPACT_ATOMS: atom_id res chain seq x y z
N PRO A 1 -15.96 -27.81 -17.99
CA PRO A 1 -17.06 -28.59 -17.39
C PRO A 1 -18.22 -27.65 -17.07
N ASP A 2 -19.40 -28.02 -17.57
CA ASP A 2 -20.65 -27.25 -17.54
C ASP A 2 -21.01 -26.81 -16.11
N PRO A 3 -21.18 -25.50 -15.83
CA PRO A 3 -21.34 -24.99 -14.45
C PRO A 3 -22.74 -25.20 -13.86
N VAL A 4 -23.61 -25.96 -14.53
CA VAL A 4 -25.00 -26.14 -14.12
C VAL A 4 -25.19 -27.53 -13.51
N LYS A 5 -25.38 -27.59 -12.18
CA LYS A 5 -25.90 -28.70 -11.32
C LYS A 5 -24.91 -29.27 -10.29
N ASP A 6 -24.58 -28.49 -9.26
CA ASP A 6 -24.37 -29.07 -7.92
C ASP A 6 -25.02 -28.17 -6.85
N PRO A 7 -26.14 -28.60 -6.23
CA PRO A 7 -26.89 -27.81 -5.25
C PRO A 7 -26.30 -27.85 -3.83
N VAL A 8 -25.22 -28.60 -3.58
CA VAL A 8 -24.68 -28.81 -2.22
C VAL A 8 -23.64 -27.76 -1.81
N ARG A 9 -23.13 -26.96 -2.75
CA ARG A 9 -22.16 -25.89 -2.46
C ARG A 9 -22.81 -24.52 -2.62
N PRO A 10 -22.78 -23.64 -1.59
CA PRO A 10 -23.13 -22.25 -1.81
C PRO A 10 -22.18 -21.68 -2.87
N HIS A 11 -22.73 -21.30 -4.02
CA HIS A 11 -22.01 -20.63 -5.09
C HIS A 11 -21.81 -19.17 -4.67
N PHE A 12 -20.73 -18.87 -3.96
CA PHE A 12 -20.33 -17.49 -3.68
C PHE A 12 -19.22 -17.07 -4.63
N ASP A 13 -19.25 -15.81 -5.08
CA ASP A 13 -18.15 -15.25 -5.85
C ASP A 13 -16.91 -15.14 -4.95
N GLN A 14 -15.84 -15.85 -5.30
CA GLN A 14 -14.60 -15.84 -4.53
C GLN A 14 -13.89 -14.46 -4.54
N TYR A 15 -14.28 -13.56 -5.46
CA TYR A 15 -13.78 -12.18 -5.55
C TYR A 15 -14.70 -11.16 -4.89
N ASN A 16 -15.90 -11.55 -4.47
CA ASN A 16 -16.87 -10.73 -3.74
C ASN A 16 -17.77 -11.57 -2.82
N PRO A 17 -17.22 -12.36 -1.89
CA PRO A 17 -17.97 -13.37 -1.11
C PRO A 17 -18.94 -12.77 -0.08
N VAL A 18 -18.76 -11.50 0.31
CA VAL A 18 -19.70 -10.78 1.20
C VAL A 18 -20.67 -9.89 0.44
N GLY A 19 -20.42 -9.68 -0.85
CA GLY A 19 -21.37 -9.05 -1.75
C GLY A 19 -22.24 -10.10 -2.43
N THR A 20 -23.15 -9.62 -3.25
CA THR A 20 -24.13 -10.42 -3.99
C THR A 20 -23.51 -10.92 -5.30
N GLY A 21 -22.63 -11.91 -5.18
CA GLY A 21 -21.99 -12.57 -6.32
C GLY A 21 -22.65 -13.89 -6.76
N LEU A 22 -22.95 -13.98 -8.06
CA LEU A 22 -23.31 -15.12 -8.93
C LEU A 22 -24.49 -16.06 -8.56
N VAL A 23 -25.73 -15.61 -8.79
CA VAL A 23 -26.81 -16.42 -9.42
C VAL A 23 -27.76 -15.49 -10.22
N PRO A 24 -28.13 -15.80 -11.49
CA PRO A 24 -29.02 -14.97 -12.29
C PRO A 24 -30.48 -15.14 -11.86
N VAL A 25 -31.02 -14.16 -11.15
CA VAL A 25 -32.48 -14.01 -10.94
C VAL A 25 -32.94 -12.73 -11.66
N PRO A 26 -34.01 -12.76 -12.48
CA PRO A 26 -34.54 -11.56 -13.12
C PRO A 26 -34.93 -10.52 -12.05
N GLY A 27 -34.27 -9.35 -12.05
CA GLY A 27 -34.39 -8.33 -10.98
C GLY A 27 -33.04 -7.74 -10.52
N LYS A 28 -31.93 -8.32 -10.97
CA LYS A 28 -30.52 -7.84 -10.98
C LYS A 28 -29.95 -7.37 -9.65
N ILE A 29 -29.20 -8.26 -9.01
CA ILE A 29 -28.21 -7.88 -8.00
C ILE A 29 -26.82 -7.93 -8.60
N ALA A 30 -26.14 -6.79 -8.51
CA ALA A 30 -24.80 -6.48 -9.01
C ALA A 30 -23.82 -6.39 -7.83
N PRO A 31 -22.50 -6.29 -8.07
CA PRO A 31 -21.62 -5.65 -7.11
C PRO A 31 -22.22 -4.30 -6.66
N ASN A 32 -22.11 -3.95 -5.38
CA ASN A 32 -22.58 -2.65 -4.89
C ASN A 32 -21.90 -1.47 -5.62
N ILE A 33 -20.70 -1.71 -6.16
CA ILE A 33 -19.93 -0.78 -6.97
C ILE A 33 -19.41 -1.53 -8.19
N GLU A 34 -19.78 -1.08 -9.38
CA GLU A 34 -19.38 -1.65 -10.66
C GLU A 34 -18.44 -0.72 -11.41
N THR A 35 -17.60 -1.28 -12.26
CA THR A 35 -16.86 -0.50 -13.26
C THR A 35 -17.82 -0.08 -14.37
N LEU A 36 -17.79 1.20 -14.78
CA LEU A 36 -18.58 1.66 -15.92
C LEU A 36 -18.29 0.83 -17.17
N GLY A 37 -19.34 0.39 -17.87
CA GLY A 37 -19.24 -0.42 -19.09
C GLY A 37 -19.09 -1.92 -18.86
N SER A 38 -19.11 -2.40 -17.61
CA SER A 38 -19.12 -3.83 -17.34
C SER A 38 -20.51 -4.45 -17.54
N ASN A 39 -20.68 -5.32 -18.53
CA ASN A 39 -21.94 -6.03 -18.77
C ASN A 39 -22.09 -7.25 -17.83
N GLY A 40 -22.29 -7.01 -16.54
CA GLY A 40 -22.77 -8.03 -15.59
C GLY A 40 -21.81 -9.17 -15.25
N GLY A 41 -20.51 -9.00 -15.51
CA GLY A 41 -19.45 -9.94 -15.16
C GLY A 41 -18.19 -9.27 -14.56
N SER A 42 -18.32 -8.03 -14.08
CA SER A 42 -17.20 -7.26 -13.53
C SER A 42 -16.73 -7.78 -12.19
N LYS A 43 -15.40 -7.73 -12.00
CA LYS A 43 -14.80 -7.74 -10.66
C LYS A 43 -15.44 -6.63 -9.84
N ALA A 44 -15.79 -6.90 -8.58
CA ALA A 44 -16.28 -5.86 -7.68
C ALA A 44 -15.27 -4.69 -7.64
N ALA A 45 -15.76 -3.48 -7.92
CA ALA A 45 -14.98 -2.26 -7.83
C ALA A 45 -15.14 -1.65 -6.43
N GLY A 46 -14.26 -0.72 -6.07
CA GLY A 46 -14.37 0.01 -4.81
C GLY A 46 -13.02 0.48 -4.29
N PHE A 47 -13.05 1.33 -3.27
CA PHE A 47 -11.85 1.86 -2.60
C PHE A 47 -11.58 1.19 -1.24
N GLY A 48 -12.41 0.21 -0.88
CA GLY A 48 -12.32 -0.50 0.39
C GLY A 48 -11.22 -1.56 0.42
N PRO A 49 -10.75 -1.94 1.62
CA PRO A 49 -9.79 -3.02 1.76
C PRO A 49 -10.42 -4.38 1.39
N ILE A 50 -9.67 -5.19 0.65
CA ILE A 50 -10.00 -6.57 0.30
C ILE A 50 -9.63 -7.49 1.48
N PRO A 51 -10.56 -8.29 2.03
CA PRO A 51 -10.26 -9.27 3.08
C PRO A 51 -9.31 -10.39 2.65
N ALA A 52 -8.52 -10.91 3.59
CA ALA A 52 -7.45 -11.86 3.30
C ALA A 52 -7.92 -13.21 2.71
N HIS A 53 -9.14 -13.64 3.06
CA HIS A 53 -9.72 -14.90 2.58
C HIS A 53 -10.30 -14.81 1.16
N TRP A 54 -10.36 -13.62 0.57
CA TRP A 54 -10.87 -13.44 -0.80
C TRP A 54 -9.82 -13.87 -1.82
N ARG A 55 -10.27 -14.30 -3.00
CA ARG A 55 -9.42 -14.89 -4.02
C ARG A 55 -8.25 -13.98 -4.42
N GLN A 56 -8.47 -12.67 -4.48
CA GLN A 56 -7.46 -11.67 -4.81
C GLN A 56 -6.23 -11.73 -3.88
N ARG A 57 -6.41 -12.17 -2.63
CA ARG A 57 -5.35 -12.21 -1.61
C ARG A 57 -4.95 -13.64 -1.29
N VAL A 58 -5.90 -14.53 -0.98
CA VAL A 58 -5.61 -15.89 -0.50
C VAL A 58 -4.78 -16.72 -1.49
N GLN A 59 -4.88 -16.44 -2.79
CA GLN A 59 -4.05 -17.09 -3.81
C GLN A 59 -2.54 -16.83 -3.65
N HIS A 60 -2.16 -15.82 -2.84
CA HIS A 60 -0.78 -15.44 -2.54
C HIS A 60 -0.31 -15.92 -1.16
N ALA A 61 -1.16 -16.64 -0.40
CA ALA A 61 -0.84 -17.05 0.97
C ALA A 61 0.28 -18.10 1.05
N GLY A 62 0.61 -18.76 -0.06
CA GLY A 62 1.53 -19.90 -0.09
C GLY A 62 0.87 -21.21 0.38
N THR A 63 1.68 -22.25 0.52
CA THR A 63 1.21 -23.62 0.77
C THR A 63 1.42 -24.01 2.24
N TYR A 64 0.32 -24.35 2.92
CA TYR A 64 0.30 -24.76 4.33
C TYR A 64 0.00 -26.27 4.48
N ASP A 65 0.92 -27.12 4.03
CA ASP A 65 0.79 -28.59 4.07
C ASP A 65 1.54 -29.23 5.27
N GLU A 66 1.58 -30.56 5.33
CA GLU A 66 2.27 -31.31 6.38
C GLU A 66 3.79 -31.01 6.43
N ALA A 67 4.41 -30.73 5.27
CA ALA A 67 5.82 -30.39 5.20
C ALA A 67 6.09 -29.01 5.83
N TRP A 68 5.21 -28.03 5.59
CA TRP A 68 5.24 -26.76 6.31
C TRP A 68 5.04 -26.95 7.82
N GLN A 69 4.06 -27.75 8.24
CA GLN A 69 3.79 -28.00 9.66
C GLN A 69 5.01 -28.60 10.38
N LYS A 70 5.68 -29.57 9.76
CA LYS A 70 6.84 -30.26 10.36
C LYS A 70 8.10 -29.40 10.41
N ASN A 71 8.33 -28.55 9.41
CA ASN A 71 9.66 -27.94 9.19
C ASN A 71 9.70 -26.41 9.22
N ARG A 72 8.55 -25.73 9.20
CA ARG A 72 8.46 -24.26 9.08
C ARG A 72 7.60 -23.60 10.12
N LEU A 73 6.53 -24.25 10.59
CA LEU A 73 5.71 -23.72 11.69
C LEU A 73 6.62 -23.25 12.84
N PRO A 74 6.49 -22.00 13.34
CA PRO A 74 5.41 -21.02 13.12
C PRO A 74 5.66 -19.97 12.00
N LEU A 75 6.70 -20.13 11.17
CA LEU A 75 7.04 -19.18 10.11
C LEU A 75 6.12 -19.30 8.88
N TYR A 76 6.09 -18.27 8.04
CA TYR A 76 5.36 -18.30 6.76
C TYR A 76 5.88 -19.38 5.80
N PRO A 77 5.04 -19.91 4.89
CA PRO A 77 5.49 -20.74 3.78
C PRO A 77 6.53 -20.03 2.92
N LEU A 78 7.41 -20.81 2.28
CA LEU A 78 8.46 -20.27 1.42
C LEU A 78 7.93 -19.72 0.09
N ASP A 79 6.77 -20.19 -0.34
CA ASP A 79 6.07 -19.76 -1.55
C ASP A 79 5.00 -18.69 -1.26
N LEU A 80 4.97 -18.13 -0.04
CA LEU A 80 4.15 -16.96 0.24
C LEU A 80 4.63 -15.79 -0.63
N ASP A 81 3.68 -15.12 -1.26
CA ASP A 81 3.92 -13.92 -2.05
C ASP A 81 3.44 -12.70 -1.25
N ASP A 82 4.30 -11.69 -1.10
CA ASP A 82 4.04 -10.48 -0.31
C ASP A 82 2.75 -9.75 -0.72
N ARG A 83 2.26 -9.95 -1.95
CA ARG A 83 0.96 -9.46 -2.42
C ARG A 83 -0.21 -9.93 -1.54
N PHE A 84 -0.06 -11.02 -0.79
CA PHE A 84 -1.02 -11.46 0.23
C PHE A 84 -1.33 -10.38 1.28
N PHE A 85 -0.34 -9.59 1.66
CA PHE A 85 -0.47 -8.53 2.66
C PHE A 85 -1.09 -7.24 2.13
N LEU A 86 -1.20 -7.09 0.80
CA LEU A 86 -1.79 -5.92 0.18
C LEU A 86 -3.33 -6.00 0.21
N CYS A 87 -3.95 -5.18 1.06
CA CYS A 87 -5.40 -5.09 1.15
C CYS A 87 -6.02 -4.18 0.09
N SER A 88 -5.26 -3.30 -0.58
CA SER A 88 -5.82 -2.43 -1.61
C SER A 88 -6.22 -3.21 -2.88
N PRO A 89 -7.25 -2.77 -3.60
CA PRO A 89 -7.54 -3.20 -4.97
C PRO A 89 -6.32 -3.09 -5.90
N GLU A 90 -6.21 -3.99 -6.87
CA GLU A 90 -5.03 -4.13 -7.74
C GLU A 90 -4.77 -2.86 -8.58
N ASP A 91 -5.83 -2.22 -9.05
CA ASP A 91 -5.82 -0.95 -9.79
C ASP A 91 -5.37 0.25 -8.94
N GLN A 92 -5.37 0.11 -7.61
CA GLN A 92 -4.92 1.12 -6.65
C GLN A 92 -3.51 0.84 -6.11
N ARG A 93 -2.81 -0.15 -6.66
CA ARG A 93 -1.42 -0.48 -6.28
C ARG A 93 -0.46 0.18 -7.26
N PRO A 94 0.37 1.14 -6.83
CA PRO A 94 1.37 1.72 -7.71
C PRO A 94 2.44 0.67 -8.06
N LYS A 95 2.94 0.70 -9.30
CA LYS A 95 3.99 -0.23 -9.77
C LYS A 95 5.33 -0.04 -9.06
N HIS A 96 5.55 1.16 -8.55
CA HIS A 96 6.75 1.57 -7.82
C HIS A 96 6.31 2.38 -6.60
N PHE A 97 7.19 2.46 -5.59
CA PHE A 97 6.96 3.40 -4.50
C PHE A 97 6.92 4.83 -5.01
N PHE A 98 6.09 5.66 -4.37
CA PHE A 98 6.07 7.09 -4.62
C PHE A 98 7.43 7.70 -4.23
N ARG A 99 7.79 8.79 -4.90
CA ARG A 99 9.00 9.57 -4.66
C ARG A 99 8.69 10.97 -4.16
N GLY A 100 7.43 11.41 -4.28
CA GLY A 100 7.03 12.80 -4.16
C GLY A 100 7.22 13.52 -5.50
N GLY A 101 6.43 14.57 -5.71
CA GLY A 101 6.37 15.32 -6.95
C GLY A 101 5.39 14.76 -7.98
N GLU A 102 4.79 13.59 -7.74
CA GLU A 102 3.77 13.04 -8.63
C GLU A 102 2.53 13.94 -8.70
N PRO A 103 1.90 14.10 -9.88
CA PRO A 103 0.64 14.79 -10.00
C PRO A 103 -0.48 13.97 -9.35
N VAL A 104 -1.28 14.63 -8.53
CA VAL A 104 -2.50 14.11 -7.93
C VAL A 104 -3.67 14.91 -8.45
N GLU A 105 -4.70 14.19 -8.90
CA GLU A 105 -5.96 14.77 -9.32
C GLU A 105 -7.11 14.00 -8.68
N LEU A 106 -8.00 14.74 -8.02
CA LEU A 106 -9.24 14.23 -7.46
C LEU A 106 -10.40 14.84 -8.24
N LEU A 107 -11.23 13.98 -8.84
CA LEU A 107 -12.42 14.38 -9.59
C LEU A 107 -13.67 13.95 -8.82
N ASN A 108 -14.57 14.89 -8.58
CA ASN A 108 -15.83 14.69 -7.85
C ASN A 108 -15.68 14.14 -6.42
N LEU A 109 -14.49 14.32 -5.81
CA LEU A 109 -14.21 13.96 -4.41
C LEU A 109 -14.20 15.18 -3.48
N THR A 110 -14.53 16.37 -3.99
CA THR A 110 -14.68 17.62 -3.23
C THR A 110 -15.84 18.43 -3.80
N PRO A 111 -16.47 19.34 -3.04
CA PRO A 111 -17.53 20.23 -3.55
C PRO A 111 -17.10 21.11 -4.72
N ALA A 112 -15.80 21.38 -4.86
CA ALA A 112 -15.24 22.15 -5.99
C ALA A 112 -15.20 21.36 -7.30
N GLY A 113 -15.55 20.08 -7.29
CA GLY A 113 -15.56 19.19 -8.46
C GLY A 113 -14.18 18.69 -8.88
N ARG A 114 -13.13 19.53 -8.75
CA ARG A 114 -11.76 19.16 -9.09
C ARG A 114 -10.77 19.72 -8.07
N MET A 115 -9.85 18.88 -7.61
CA MET A 115 -8.69 19.27 -6.81
C MET A 115 -7.45 18.66 -7.44
N ALA A 116 -6.41 19.47 -7.67
CA ALA A 116 -5.16 19.02 -8.27
C ALA A 116 -3.97 19.66 -7.57
N PHE A 117 -2.91 18.87 -7.35
CA PHE A 117 -1.66 19.30 -6.74
C PHE A 117 -0.52 18.34 -7.08
N LEU A 118 0.72 18.74 -6.82
CA LEU A 118 1.87 17.84 -6.85
C LEU A 118 2.10 17.31 -5.44
N LEU A 119 2.38 16.02 -5.28
CA LEU A 119 2.81 15.50 -3.99
C LEU A 119 4.05 16.29 -3.51
N PRO A 120 4.09 16.71 -2.24
CA PRO A 120 5.31 17.22 -1.65
C PRO A 120 6.45 16.22 -1.80
N ARG A 121 7.62 16.68 -2.26
CA ARG A 121 8.83 15.86 -2.32
C ARG A 121 9.76 16.26 -1.19
N LEU A 122 9.98 15.31 -0.28
CA LEU A 122 10.80 15.46 0.91
C LEU A 122 11.92 14.42 0.89
N ALA A 123 13.15 14.87 1.16
CA ALA A 123 14.29 13.98 1.34
C ALA A 123 14.67 13.88 2.82
N PHE A 124 14.78 12.65 3.32
CA PHE A 124 15.18 12.38 4.69
C PHE A 124 16.48 11.58 4.75
N ARG A 125 17.31 11.89 5.75
CA ARG A 125 18.42 11.03 6.17
C ARG A 125 18.06 10.38 7.50
N PHE A 126 18.23 9.07 7.57
CA PHE A 126 18.09 8.31 8.81
C PHE A 126 19.47 7.84 9.25
N GLU A 127 19.83 8.10 10.50
CA GLU A 127 21.08 7.63 11.08
C GLU A 127 20.79 6.96 12.43
N THR A 128 21.15 5.69 12.55
CA THR A 128 20.92 4.91 13.78
C THR A 128 22.24 4.59 14.46
N ASP A 129 22.29 4.88 15.77
CA ASP A 129 23.39 4.52 16.65
C ASP A 129 23.06 3.22 17.37
N ILE A 130 23.95 2.22 17.21
CA ILE A 130 23.95 0.97 17.96
C ILE A 130 25.25 0.95 18.78
N LYS A 131 25.14 0.76 20.10
CA LYS A 131 26.31 0.83 21.00
C LYS A 131 27.42 -0.12 20.53
N GLY A 132 28.64 0.39 20.33
CA GLY A 132 29.79 -0.40 19.90
C GLY A 132 29.83 -0.76 18.41
N LYS A 133 28.98 -0.12 17.59
CA LYS A 133 29.06 -0.17 16.12
C LYS A 133 29.26 1.24 15.55
N PRO A 134 29.82 1.36 14.34
CA PRO A 134 29.73 2.60 13.58
C PRO A 134 28.28 3.00 13.37
N ARG A 135 28.04 4.31 13.30
CA ARG A 135 26.73 4.87 12.98
C ARG A 135 26.27 4.37 11.61
N ILE A 136 25.02 3.91 11.53
CA ILE A 136 24.47 3.30 10.31
C ILE A 136 23.52 4.30 9.66
N ALA A 137 23.86 4.75 8.46
CA ALA A 137 22.96 5.53 7.62
C ALA A 137 22.04 4.61 6.81
N HIS A 138 20.76 4.96 6.74
CA HIS A 138 19.77 4.27 5.90
C HIS A 138 18.75 5.26 5.34
N ARG A 139 17.98 4.80 4.35
CA ARG A 139 17.03 5.62 3.62
C ARG A 139 15.61 5.14 3.87
N GLY A 140 14.71 6.08 4.07
CA GLY A 140 13.28 5.80 4.10
C GLY A 140 12.70 5.81 2.70
N THR A 141 11.75 4.93 2.46
CA THR A 141 10.91 4.93 1.25
C THR A 141 9.58 5.57 1.60
N LEU A 142 9.06 6.44 0.73
CA LEU A 142 7.69 6.95 0.87
C LEU A 142 6.72 5.78 0.67
N HIS A 143 6.16 5.32 1.78
CA HIS A 143 5.41 4.08 1.87
C HIS A 143 3.91 4.32 1.75
N THR A 144 3.40 5.40 2.36
CA THR A 144 1.97 5.71 2.37
C THR A 144 1.73 7.17 2.03
N VAL A 145 0.76 7.41 1.16
CA VAL A 145 0.16 8.72 0.89
C VAL A 145 -1.30 8.65 1.35
N ILE A 146 -1.70 9.56 2.23
CA ILE A 146 -3.09 9.69 2.69
C ILE A 146 -3.56 11.07 2.22
N ILE A 147 -4.69 11.10 1.52
CA ILE A 147 -5.30 12.35 1.05
C ILE A 147 -6.61 12.54 1.79
N GLU A 148 -6.74 13.68 2.44
CA GLU A 148 -7.95 14.09 3.17
C GLU A 148 -8.58 15.25 2.40
N PRO A 149 -9.53 14.98 1.48
CA PRO A 149 -10.10 16.03 0.63
C PRO A 149 -10.98 17.02 1.42
N ASP A 150 -11.66 16.55 2.47
CA ASP A 150 -12.54 17.38 3.32
C ASP A 150 -11.74 18.38 4.17
N VAL A 151 -10.55 17.96 4.61
CA VAL A 151 -9.60 18.77 5.37
C VAL A 151 -8.37 18.90 4.46
N PRO A 152 -8.31 19.85 3.51
CA PRO A 152 -7.41 19.84 2.34
C PRO A 152 -5.93 19.64 2.71
N ARG A 153 -5.57 18.37 2.88
CA ARG A 153 -4.36 17.92 3.55
C ARG A 153 -3.91 16.61 2.91
N VAL A 154 -2.60 16.50 2.78
CA VAL A 154 -1.94 15.25 2.40
C VAL A 154 -0.97 14.86 3.51
N VAL A 155 -0.97 13.58 3.88
CA VAL A 155 -0.06 13.01 4.86
C VAL A 155 0.83 12.00 4.13
N LEU A 156 2.14 12.12 4.34
CA LEU A 156 3.16 11.31 3.70
C LEU A 156 3.90 10.54 4.80
N VAL A 157 4.02 9.23 4.65
CA VAL A 157 4.67 8.36 5.64
C VAL A 157 5.88 7.67 5.01
N TRP A 158 7.06 7.93 5.57
CA TRP A 158 8.28 7.22 5.22
C TRP A 158 8.51 6.03 6.14
N ARG A 159 8.98 4.92 5.56
CA ARG A 159 9.36 3.72 6.30
C ARG A 159 10.77 3.32 5.92
N THR A 160 11.54 2.89 6.92
CA THR A 160 12.86 2.29 6.76
C THR A 160 12.96 1.05 7.67
N SER A 161 13.87 0.14 7.35
CA SER A 161 14.17 -1.04 8.16
C SER A 161 15.69 -1.20 8.32
N LEU A 162 16.10 -1.59 9.53
CA LEU A 162 17.49 -1.83 9.87
C LEU A 162 17.59 -3.19 10.58
N PRO A 163 18.36 -4.16 10.06
CA PRO A 163 18.61 -5.42 10.75
C PRO A 163 19.29 -5.19 12.11
N ALA A 164 18.62 -5.61 13.19
CA ALA A 164 19.10 -5.38 14.55
C ALA A 164 18.96 -6.59 15.48
N HIS A 165 18.69 -7.81 14.98
CA HIS A 165 18.29 -8.94 15.83
C HIS A 165 19.24 -9.26 16.99
N ALA A 166 20.55 -9.29 16.78
CA ALA A 166 21.53 -9.54 17.86
C ALA A 166 21.78 -8.30 18.75
N ASP A 167 21.39 -7.12 18.30
CA ASP A 167 21.76 -5.83 18.91
C ASP A 167 20.55 -4.98 19.28
N VAL A 168 19.34 -5.55 19.32
CA VAL A 168 18.11 -4.78 19.57
C VAL A 168 18.15 -4.09 20.92
N GLN A 169 18.76 -4.74 21.93
CA GLN A 169 18.97 -4.19 23.28
C GLN A 169 20.06 -3.10 23.34
N ARG A 170 20.84 -2.94 22.25
CA ARG A 170 21.95 -1.98 22.13
C ARG A 170 21.60 -0.80 21.22
N LEU A 171 20.40 -0.79 20.65
CA LEU A 171 19.85 0.35 19.91
C LEU A 171 19.79 1.55 20.87
N ASP A 172 20.50 2.64 20.55
CA ASP A 172 20.51 3.84 21.38
C ASP A 172 19.49 4.86 20.87
N ARG A 173 19.62 5.25 19.60
CA ARG A 173 18.77 6.27 18.99
C ARG A 173 18.78 6.20 17.47
N THR A 174 17.73 6.73 16.86
CA THR A 174 17.70 7.07 15.43
C THR A 174 17.46 8.56 15.28
N ARG A 175 18.32 9.24 14.52
CA ARG A 175 18.12 10.62 14.10
C ARG A 175 17.50 10.64 12.72
N VAL A 176 16.50 11.49 12.55
CA VAL A 176 15.86 11.74 11.27
C VAL A 176 16.07 13.21 10.95
N SER A 177 16.79 13.48 9.86
CA SER A 177 17.05 14.83 9.38
C SER A 177 16.30 15.05 8.08
N LEU A 178 15.56 16.16 8.01
CA LEU A 178 14.95 16.62 6.78
C LEU A 178 15.99 17.41 5.99
N LEU A 179 16.28 16.94 4.78
CA LEU A 179 17.33 17.48 3.91
C LEU A 179 16.77 18.49 2.91
N SER A 180 15.59 18.23 2.36
CA SER A 180 14.95 19.14 1.41
C SER A 180 13.43 18.99 1.43
N VAL A 181 12.75 20.06 1.02
CA VAL A 181 11.30 20.09 0.83
C VAL A 181 10.99 20.86 -0.45
N THR A 182 10.18 20.27 -1.32
CA THR A 182 9.63 20.90 -2.51
C THR A 182 8.14 20.60 -2.61
N ASN A 183 7.38 21.51 -3.25
CA ASN A 183 5.92 21.39 -3.42
C ASN A 183 5.12 21.27 -2.11
N ALA A 184 5.69 21.70 -0.98
CA ALA A 184 4.98 21.77 0.30
C ALA A 184 4.49 23.20 0.57
N HIS A 185 3.41 23.33 1.33
CA HIS A 185 2.95 24.63 1.78
C HIS A 185 4.00 25.26 2.73
N PRO A 186 4.32 26.56 2.65
CA PRO A 186 5.40 27.16 3.45
C PRO A 186 5.28 26.92 4.96
N ARG A 187 4.04 26.90 5.49
CA ARG A 187 3.76 26.62 6.92
C ARG A 187 3.97 25.15 7.34
N SER A 188 4.21 24.25 6.39
CA SER A 188 4.45 22.82 6.65
C SER A 188 5.92 22.44 6.65
N VAL A 189 6.82 23.41 6.40
CA VAL A 189 8.27 23.21 6.42
C VAL A 189 8.80 23.47 7.84
N PRO A 190 9.41 22.47 8.51
CA PRO A 190 10.05 22.68 9.80
C PRO A 190 11.22 23.68 9.71
N SER A 191 11.41 24.49 10.74
CA SER A 191 12.61 25.34 10.87
C SER A 191 13.87 24.48 11.02
N GLY A 192 14.91 24.73 10.21
CA GLY A 192 16.20 24.04 10.32
C GLY A 192 16.50 22.98 9.24
N ILE A 193 15.89 23.10 8.06
CA ILE A 193 16.30 22.34 6.86
C ILE A 193 17.75 22.67 6.50
N ASP A 194 18.55 21.63 6.26
CA ASP A 194 19.94 21.78 5.79
C ASP A 194 19.93 22.05 4.27
N GLU A 195 19.98 23.34 3.90
CA GLU A 195 19.88 23.81 2.50
C GLU A 195 21.02 23.33 1.59
N GLY A 196 22.04 22.64 2.12
CA GLY A 196 23.21 22.18 1.38
C GLY A 196 23.08 20.81 0.69
N TRP A 197 21.95 20.09 0.81
CA TRP A 197 21.82 18.75 0.23
C TRP A 197 21.28 18.76 -1.20
N ARG A 198 22.09 18.30 -2.17
CA ARG A 198 21.66 17.97 -3.53
C ARG A 198 21.36 16.47 -3.68
N ASP A 199 20.32 16.17 -4.45
CA ASP A 199 19.94 14.80 -4.79
C ASP A 199 20.98 14.20 -5.76
N PRO A 200 21.71 13.13 -5.39
CA PRO A 200 22.68 12.52 -6.30
C PRO A 200 22.05 11.89 -7.55
N ASP A 201 20.73 11.66 -7.56
CA ASP A 201 20.01 11.15 -8.73
C ASP A 201 19.60 12.27 -9.72
N GLU A 202 19.83 13.55 -9.41
CA GLU A 202 19.56 14.68 -10.33
C GLU A 202 20.62 14.85 -11.44
N GLU A 203 21.79 14.20 -11.33
CA GLU A 203 22.89 14.33 -12.31
C GLU A 203 22.95 13.17 -13.33
N GLY A 204 21.97 12.26 -13.34
CA GLY A 204 21.96 11.06 -14.18
C GLY A 204 20.90 11.01 -15.29
N GLY A 205 20.54 12.16 -15.87
CA GLY A 205 19.58 12.29 -16.97
C GLY A 205 20.23 12.36 -18.35
#